data_AF-A0A8X7VTD6-F1
#
_entry.id   AF-A0A8X7VTD6-F1
#
_cell.length_a   1.000
_cell.length_b   1.000
_cell.length_c   1.000
_cell.angle_alpha   90.00
_cell.angle_beta   90.00
_cell.angle_gamma   90.00
#
_symmetry.space_group_name_H-M   'P 1'
#
loop_
_entity.id
_entity.type
_entity.pdbx_description
1 polymer ?
#
loop_
_entity_poly.entity_id
_entity_poly.type
_entity_poly.pdbx_seq_one_letter_code
_entity_poly.pdbx_strand_id
1 'polypeptide(L)' 'MKKLLESITGIKNMNNDDPRLSVVSGIAKMFVGELVETARLVMVKRNETGHIRPCHIRESYRRLKLQGKVPQRTVPRLFC' A
#
# COMPACT_ATOMS: atom_id res chain seq x y z
N MET A 1 8.86 5.58 -8.08
CA MET A 1 7.89 4.88 -8.95
C MET A 1 8.45 4.53 -10.32
N LYS A 2 9.32 5.36 -10.92
CA LYS A 2 9.94 5.13 -12.25
C LYS A 2 10.50 3.71 -12.46
N LYS A 3 11.53 3.32 -11.70
CA LYS A 3 12.16 1.99 -11.83
C LYS A 3 11.19 0.81 -11.73
N LEU A 4 10.21 0.90 -10.81
CA LEU A 4 9.20 -0.14 -10.63
C LEU A 4 8.26 -0.23 -11.84
N LEU A 5 7.77 0.91 -12.33
CA LEU A 5 6.85 0.94 -13.45
C LEU A 5 7.54 0.54 -14.76
N GLU A 6 8.78 0.96 -14.98
CA GLU A 6 9.61 0.51 -16.10
C GLU A 6 9.83 -1.01 -16.05
N SER A 7 10.09 -1.58 -14.87
CA SER A 7 10.26 -3.03 -14.70
C SER A 7 8.98 -3.84 -14.93
N ILE A 8 7.79 -3.30 -14.62
CA ILE A 8 6.51 -4.01 -14.80
C ILE A 8 6.01 -3.89 -16.23
N THR A 9 6.13 -2.70 -16.83
CA THR A 9 5.58 -2.40 -18.16
C THR A 9 6.55 -2.70 -19.30
N GLY A 10 7.86 -2.81 -19.01
CA GLY A 10 8.91 -2.99 -20.03
C GLY A 10 9.20 -1.72 -20.85
N ILE A 11 8.48 -0.62 -20.60
CA ILE A 11 8.68 0.66 -21.28
C ILE A 11 9.93 1.33 -20.68
N LYS A 12 10.98 1.47 -21.49
CA LYS A 12 12.23 2.14 -21.09
C LYS A 12 12.13 3.64 -21.35
N ASN A 13 12.93 4.43 -20.63
CA ASN A 13 13.08 5.89 -20.77
C ASN A 13 11.87 6.72 -20.33
N MET A 14 11.22 6.35 -19.21
CA MET A 14 10.16 7.21 -18.67
C MET A 14 10.76 8.50 -18.09
N ASN A 15 10.29 9.67 -18.53
CA ASN A 15 10.73 10.93 -17.94
C ASN A 15 10.14 11.12 -16.53
N ASN A 16 10.78 11.95 -15.70
CA ASN A 16 10.30 12.18 -14.32
C ASN A 16 8.93 12.91 -14.31
N ASP A 17 8.64 13.69 -15.35
CA ASP A 17 7.38 14.42 -15.53
C ASP A 17 6.27 13.58 -16.19
N ASP A 18 6.50 12.27 -16.38
CA ASP A 18 5.49 11.39 -16.96
C ASP A 18 4.24 11.35 -16.05
N PRO A 19 3.04 11.74 -16.55
CA PRO A 19 1.83 11.80 -15.74
C PRO A 19 1.47 10.45 -15.12
N ARG A 20 1.87 9.33 -15.75
CA ARG A 20 1.65 7.98 -15.20
C ARG A 20 2.39 7.80 -13.87
N LEU A 21 3.62 8.30 -13.76
CA LEU A 21 4.40 8.20 -12.52
C LEU A 21 3.78 9.03 -11.40
N SER A 22 3.32 10.23 -11.72
CA SER A 22 2.67 11.13 -10.76
C SER A 22 1.37 10.56 -10.22
N VAL A 23 0.52 10.01 -11.11
CA VAL A 23 -0.76 9.38 -10.69
C VAL A 23 -0.51 8.18 -9.79
N VAL A 24 0.38 7.26 -10.17
CA VAL A 24 0.64 6.06 -9.36
C VAL A 24 1.29 6.43 -8.01
N SER A 25 2.15 7.46 -7.99
CA SER A 25 2.69 8.03 -6.75
C SER A 25 1.59 8.61 -5.84
N GLY A 26 0.62 9.32 -6.43
CA GLY A 26 -0.53 9.86 -5.71
C GLY A 26 -1.40 8.77 -5.08
N ILE A 27 -1.74 7.74 -5.86
CA ILE A 27 -2.51 6.59 -5.36
C ILE A 27 -1.76 5.88 -4.24
N ALA A 28 -0.44 5.65 -4.41
CA ALA A 28 0.39 5.03 -3.39
C ALA A 28 0.42 5.87 -2.09
N LYS A 29 0.50 7.20 -2.20
CA LYS A 29 0.46 8.11 -1.04
C LYS A 29 -0.85 8.01 -0.28
N MET A 30 -1.98 8.02 -0.99
CA MET A 30 -3.30 7.87 -0.36
C MET A 30 -3.41 6.53 0.39
N PHE A 31 -2.98 5.44 -0.25
CA PHE A 31 -3.00 4.11 0.34
C PHE A 31 -2.13 4.00 1.60
N VAL A 32 -0.89 4.50 1.54
CA VAL A 32 0.02 4.48 2.70
C VAL A 32 -0.53 5.36 3.83
N GLY A 33 -1.17 6.49 3.52
CA GLY A 33 -1.82 7.35 4.51
C GLY A 33 -2.91 6.59 5.28
N GLU A 34 -3.87 5.96 4.59
CA GLU A 34 -4.92 5.18 5.24
C GLU A 34 -4.36 4.00 6.06
N LEU A 35 -3.32 3.34 5.56
CA LEU A 35 -2.67 2.21 6.23
C LEU A 35 -2.03 2.64 7.55
N VAL A 36 -1.26 3.73 7.54
CA VAL A 36 -0.57 4.26 8.73
C VAL A 36 -1.56 4.80 9.75
N GLU A 37 -2.61 5.50 9.31
CA GLU A 37 -3.67 5.99 10.18
C GLU A 37 -4.36 4.83 10.90
N THR A 38 -4.74 3.79 10.14
CA THR A 38 -5.36 2.59 10.71
C THR A 38 -4.39 1.87 11.66
N ALA A 39 -3.10 1.84 11.37
CA ALA A 39 -2.09 1.25 12.25
C ALA A 39 -1.98 2.01 13.57
N ARG A 40 -2.12 3.34 13.55
CA ARG A 40 -2.13 4.16 14.76
C ARG A 40 -3.39 3.93 15.59
N LEU A 41 -4.54 3.76 14.95
CA LEU A 41 -5.77 3.34 15.63
C LEU A 41 -5.65 1.96 16.28
N VAL A 42 -4.93 1.01 15.65
CA VAL A 42 -4.64 -0.30 16.24
C VAL A 42 -3.81 -0.16 17.52
N MET A 43 -2.79 0.70 17.52
CA MET A 43 -1.96 0.98 18.70
C MET A 43 -2.77 1.56 19.85
N VAL A 44 -3.58 2.59 19.57
CA VAL A 44 -4.45 3.21 20.58
C VAL A 44 -5.40 2.18 21.19
N LYS A 45 -6.05 1.35 20.35
CA LYS A 45 -6.95 0.29 20.83
C LYS A 45 -6.27 -0.78 21.68
N ARG A 46 -4.95 -0.94 21.53
CA ARG A 46 -4.15 -1.91 22.31
C ARG A 46 -3.44 -1.26 23.50
N ASN A 47 -3.64 0.05 23.73
CA ASN A 47 -2.90 0.84 24.72
C ASN A 47 -1.37 0.76 24.52
N GLU A 48 -0.93 0.64 23.28
CA GLU A 48 0.49 0.57 22.93
C GLU A 48 1.00 1.97 22.55
N THR A 49 2.10 2.38 23.17
CA THR A 49 2.74 3.69 22.94
C THR A 49 4.10 3.54 22.26
N GLY A 50 4.58 4.60 21.63
CA GLY A 50 5.85 4.61 20.90
C GLY A 50 5.72 4.45 19.38
N HIS A 51 6.69 3.77 18.77
CA HIS A 51 6.79 3.65 17.31
C HIS A 51 5.85 2.59 16.73
N ILE A 52 5.45 2.77 15.46
CA ILE A 52 4.62 1.79 14.76
C ILE A 52 5.45 0.54 14.48
N ARG A 53 5.02 -0.60 15.03
CA ARG A 53 5.65 -1.90 14.85
C ARG A 53 5.05 -2.65 13.65
N PRO A 54 5.78 -3.62 13.06
CA PRO A 54 5.27 -4.42 11.94
C PRO A 54 3.94 -5.14 12.22
N CYS A 55 3.67 -5.51 13.47
CA CYS A 55 2.39 -6.12 13.86
C CYS A 55 1.19 -5.16 13.65
N HIS A 56 1.38 -3.85 13.87
CA HIS A 56 0.32 -2.85 13.68
C HIS A 56 0.05 -2.62 12.18
N ILE A 57 1.11 -2.63 11.35
CA ILE A 57 0.98 -2.52 9.89
C ILE A 57 0.28 -3.76 9.29
N ARG A 58 0.60 -4.96 9.77
CA ARG A 58 -0.08 -6.17 9.30
C ARG A 58 -1.56 -6.19 9.71
N GLU A 59 -1.87 -5.78 10.94
CA GLU A 59 -3.24 -5.73 11.42
C GLU A 59 -4.06 -4.65 10.72
N SER A 60 -3.47 -3.47 10.47
CA SER A 60 -4.13 -2.43 9.68
C SER A 60 -4.39 -2.87 8.24
N TYR A 61 -3.43 -3.53 7.58
CA TYR A 61 -3.63 -4.10 6.25
C TYR A 61 -4.76 -5.15 6.24
N ARG A 62 -4.81 -6.02 7.25
CA ARG A 62 -5.89 -7.01 7.40
C ARG A 62 -7.26 -6.33 7.51
N ARG A 63 -7.37 -5.25 8.30
CA ARG A 63 -8.61 -4.47 8.45
C ARG A 63 -9.02 -3.78 7.16
N LEU A 64 -8.09 -3.11 6.48
CA LEU A 64 -8.36 -2.47 5.19
C LEU A 64 -8.80 -3.49 4.13
N LYS A 65 -8.22 -4.69 4.14
CA LYS A 65 -8.63 -5.78 3.26
C LYS A 65 -10.07 -6.22 3.53
N LEU A 66 -10.47 -6.34 4.80
CA LEU A 66 -11.84 -6.68 5.19
C LEU A 66 -12.85 -5.57 4.84
N GLN A 67 -12.43 -4.31 4.88
CA GLN A 67 -13.24 -3.17 4.45
C GLN A 67 -13.36 -3.03 2.92
N GLY A 68 -12.69 -3.89 2.15
CA GLY A 68 -12.71 -3.82 0.68
C GLY A 68 -11.91 -2.64 0.11
N LYS A 69 -11.13 -1.93 0.92
CA LYS A 69 -10.30 -0.78 0.49
C LYS A 69 -8.99 -1.19 -0.17
N VAL A 70 -8.65 -2.48 -0.12
CA VAL A 70 -7.45 -3.03 -0.76
C VAL A 70 -7.88 -3.76 -2.04
N PRO A 71 -7.18 -3.56 -3.17
CA PRO A 71 -7.39 -4.35 -4.37
C PRO A 71 -7.33 -5.85 -4.05
N GLN A 72 -8.44 -6.55 -4.27
CA GLN A 72 -8.49 -8.00 -4.10
C GLN A 72 -7.90 -8.68 -5.34
N ARG A 73 -7.20 -9.79 -5.12
CA ARG A 73 -6.77 -10.64 -6.23
C ARG A 73 -8.00 -11.28 -6.84
N THR A 74 -8.21 -11.06 -8.13
CA THR A 74 -9.30 -11.69 -8.89
C THR A 74 -8.99 -13.15 -9.23
N VAL A 75 -7.71 -13.54 -9.24
CA VAL A 75 -7.27 -14.91 -9.55
C VAL A 75 -6.85 -15.66 -8.27
N PRO A 76 -7.32 -16.92 -8.07
CA PRO A 76 -6.82 -17.79 -7.02
C PRO A 76 -5.32 -18.06 -7.19
N ARG A 77 -4.62 -18.39 -6.11
CA ARG A 77 -3.26 -18.92 -6.22
C ARG A 77 -3.33 -20.27 -6.93
N LEU A 78 -2.74 -20.35 -8.12
CA LEU A 78 -2.65 -21.57 -8.90
C LEU A 78 -1.80 -22.66 -8.22
N PHE A 79 -0.97 -22.27 -7.25
CA PHE A 79 -0.18 -23.20 -6.44
C PHE A 79 -0.17 -22.74 -4.97
N CYS A 80 -0.57 -23.64 -4.08
CA CYS A 80 -0.42 -23.57 -2.63
C CYS A 80 0.61 -24.62 -2.23
#